data_AF-X1PDE2-F1
#
_entry.id   AF-X1PDE2-F1
#
_cell.length_a   1.000
_cell.length_b   1.000
_cell.length_c   1.000
_cell.angle_alpha   90.00
_cell.angle_beta   90.00
_cell.angle_gamma   90.00
#
_symmetry.space_group_name_H-M   'P 1'
#
loop_
_entity.id
_entity.type
_entity.pdbx_description
1 polymer ?
#
loop_
_entity_poly.entity_id
_entity_poly.type
_entity_poly.pdbx_seq_one_letter_code
_entity_poly.pdbx_strand_id
1 'polypeptide(L)'
;MQKHVDMISIDEPFFSNVLPEYGQELLKVITKNISCPTRLHVCGDVSSIIPDLLEMPVDVLSHEFKASPQLFDAFKKYDVAKNICLGSVRSDDMRVESVEEIKGHMQKAQQIFGDKIVQLAPDCGQKLLPRDVAFMK
;
A
#
# COMPACT_ATOMS: atom_id res chain seq x y z
N MET A 1 6.44 13.29 18.91
CA MET A 1 6.50 12.19 17.92
C MET A 1 6.88 12.72 16.54
N GLN A 2 6.07 13.58 15.91
CA GLN A 2 6.30 14.06 14.53
C GLN A 2 7.61 14.83 14.29
N LYS A 3 8.26 15.34 15.34
CA LYS A 3 9.61 15.95 15.25
C LYS A 3 10.75 14.91 15.20
N HIS A 4 10.43 13.63 15.33
CA HIS A 4 11.38 12.52 15.44
C HIS A 4 11.11 11.37 14.46
N VAL A 5 10.05 11.48 13.65
CA VAL A 5 9.70 10.48 12.64
C VAL A 5 9.41 11.19 11.33
N ASP A 6 9.88 10.61 10.22
CA ASP A 6 9.70 11.18 8.88
C ASP A 6 8.32 10.85 8.29
N MET A 7 7.67 9.79 8.78
CA MET A 7 6.38 9.32 8.31
C MET A 7 5.62 8.59 9.42
N ILE A 8 4.29 8.64 9.37
CA ILE A 8 3.39 7.83 10.20
C ILE A 8 2.57 6.93 9.28
N SER A 9 2.68 5.60 9.47
CA SER A 9 1.82 4.62 8.80
C SER A 9 0.66 4.22 9.70
N ILE A 10 -0.52 4.10 9.12
CA ILE A 10 -1.74 3.60 9.76
C ILE A 10 -2.12 2.34 8.99
N ASP A 11 -2.31 1.23 9.70
CA ASP A 11 -2.59 -0.06 9.09
C ASP A 11 -4.03 -0.46 9.45
N GLU A 12 -4.89 -0.56 8.43
CA GLU A 12 -6.31 -0.93 8.56
C GLU A 12 -6.61 -2.17 7.70
N PRO A 13 -6.02 -3.33 8.00
CA PRO A 13 -6.15 -4.53 7.17
C PRO A 13 -7.58 -5.04 7.04
N PHE A 14 -8.48 -4.66 7.95
CA PHE A 14 -9.89 -5.07 7.90
C PHE A 14 -10.70 -4.34 6.82
N PHE A 15 -10.25 -3.17 6.34
CA PHE A 15 -11.01 -2.37 5.37
C PHE A 15 -11.27 -3.10 4.06
N SER A 16 -10.37 -3.98 3.61
CA SER A 16 -10.58 -4.83 2.43
C SER A 16 -11.73 -5.82 2.58
N ASN A 17 -12.08 -6.21 3.82
CA ASN A 17 -13.20 -7.09 4.10
C ASN A 17 -14.49 -6.27 4.27
N VAL A 18 -14.43 -5.26 5.14
CA VAL A 18 -15.54 -4.33 5.40
C VAL A 18 -14.94 -2.97 5.71
N LEU A 19 -15.21 -1.98 4.87
CA LEU A 19 -14.93 -0.58 5.16
C LEU A 19 -16.12 0.02 5.94
N PRO A 20 -15.94 0.40 7.23
CA PRO A 20 -17.02 1.02 7.99
C PRO A 20 -17.31 2.43 7.45
N GLU A 21 -18.58 2.84 7.47
CA GLU A 21 -19.01 4.18 7.01
C GLU A 21 -18.28 5.33 7.75
N TYR A 22 -17.92 5.11 9.02
CA TYR A 22 -17.19 6.06 9.85
C TYR A 22 -15.66 5.97 9.70
N GLY A 23 -15.13 5.05 8.90
CA GLY A 23 -13.68 4.80 8.79
C GLY A 23 -12.91 6.02 8.31
N GLN A 24 -13.44 6.73 7.31
CA GLN A 24 -12.82 7.96 6.81
C GLN A 24 -12.81 9.08 7.87
N GLU A 25 -13.89 9.20 8.66
CA GLU A 25 -13.97 10.18 9.75
C GLU A 25 -12.93 9.87 10.84
N LEU A 26 -12.81 8.60 11.23
CA LEU A 26 -11.81 8.17 12.21
C LEU A 26 -10.38 8.47 11.74
N LEU A 27 -10.05 8.15 10.48
CA LEU A 27 -8.75 8.49 9.93
C LEU A 27 -8.52 10.00 9.91
N LYS A 28 -9.54 10.81 9.58
CA LYS A 28 -9.45 12.28 9.60
C LYS A 28 -9.16 12.81 11.00
N VAL A 29 -9.73 12.19 12.03
CA VAL A 29 -9.48 12.55 13.43
C VAL A 29 -8.06 12.16 13.83
N ILE A 30 -7.58 10.96 13.47
CA ILE A 30 -6.25 10.46 13.80
C ILE A 30 -5.16 11.27 13.08
N THR A 31 -5.37 11.62 11.81
CA THR A 31 -4.42 12.41 11.02
C THR A 31 -4.51 13.91 11.28
N LYS A 32 -5.48 14.36 12.10
CA LYS A 32 -5.65 15.77 12.45
C LYS A 32 -4.38 16.32 13.11
N ASN A 33 -3.85 17.41 12.56
CA ASN A 33 -2.63 18.07 13.03
C ASN A 33 -1.37 17.18 12.93
N ILE A 34 -1.38 16.17 12.07
CA ILE A 34 -0.15 15.50 11.64
C ILE A 34 0.50 16.33 10.52
N SER A 35 1.76 16.68 10.72
CA SER A 35 2.57 17.53 9.84
C SER A 35 3.60 16.76 9.01
N CYS A 36 3.97 15.55 9.43
CA CYS A 36 4.78 14.64 8.61
C CYS A 36 3.87 13.84 7.67
N PRO A 37 4.39 13.34 6.53
CA PRO A 37 3.66 12.45 5.65
C PRO A 37 2.98 11.27 6.36
N THR A 38 1.81 10.90 5.85
CA THR A 38 0.98 9.80 6.36
C THR A 38 0.76 8.75 5.29
N ARG A 39 0.77 7.48 5.70
CA ARG A 39 0.50 6.33 4.82
C ARG A 39 -0.64 5.50 5.39
N LEU A 40 -1.57 5.08 4.53
CA LEU A 40 -2.56 4.06 4.86
C LEU A 40 -2.18 2.75 4.19
N HIS A 41 -2.08 1.69 4.99
CA HIS A 41 -1.92 0.34 4.49
C HIS A 41 -3.19 -0.48 4.70
N VAL A 42 -3.65 -1.13 3.63
CA VAL A 42 -4.77 -2.08 3.68
C VAL A 42 -4.32 -3.36 2.98
N CYS A 43 -4.19 -4.45 3.75
CA CYS A 43 -3.83 -5.80 3.26
C CYS A 43 -5.02 -6.42 2.49
N GLY A 44 -4.76 -7.39 1.62
CA GLY A 44 -5.75 -8.06 0.76
C GLY A 44 -6.15 -7.32 -0.51
N ASP A 45 -7.18 -7.85 -1.18
CA ASP A 45 -7.73 -7.26 -2.41
C ASP A 45 -8.64 -6.06 -2.06
N VAL A 46 -8.19 -4.87 -2.45
CA VAL A 46 -8.89 -3.60 -2.23
C VAL A 46 -9.69 -3.11 -3.45
N SER A 47 -9.80 -3.91 -4.51
CA SER A 47 -10.40 -3.50 -5.78
C SER A 47 -11.82 -2.95 -5.66
N SER A 48 -12.61 -3.43 -4.69
CA SER A 48 -13.98 -3.00 -4.44
C SER A 48 -14.11 -1.64 -3.75
N ILE A 49 -13.06 -1.15 -3.09
CA ILE A 49 -13.07 0.05 -2.25
C ILE A 49 -12.08 1.13 -2.72
N ILE A 50 -11.53 1.00 -3.94
CA ILE A 50 -10.58 1.98 -4.49
C ILE A 50 -11.11 3.43 -4.41
N PRO A 51 -12.36 3.75 -4.80
CA PRO A 51 -12.87 5.12 -4.71
C PRO A 51 -12.77 5.69 -3.29
N ASP A 52 -13.18 4.92 -2.29
CA ASP A 52 -13.14 5.34 -0.89
C ASP A 52 -11.70 5.53 -0.40
N LEU A 53 -10.79 4.63 -0.82
CA LEU A 53 -9.36 4.73 -0.50
C LEU A 53 -8.71 5.99 -1.08
N LEU A 54 -9.07 6.39 -2.31
CA LEU A 54 -8.58 7.61 -2.94
C LEU A 54 -9.02 8.88 -2.20
N GLU A 55 -10.14 8.82 -1.48
CA GLU A 55 -10.67 9.92 -0.64
C GLU A 55 -10.16 9.90 0.81
N MET A 56 -9.34 8.89 1.19
CA MET A 56 -8.82 8.81 2.55
C MET A 56 -7.90 10.00 2.89
N PRO A 57 -7.95 10.52 4.13
CA PRO A 57 -7.19 11.69 4.55
C PRO A 57 -5.74 11.34 4.90
N VAL A 58 -5.04 10.69 3.95
CA VAL A 58 -3.63 10.32 4.00
C VAL A 58 -2.90 10.73 2.72
N ASP A 59 -1.57 10.77 2.77
CA ASP A 59 -0.74 11.20 1.64
C ASP A 59 -0.40 10.03 0.69
N VAL A 60 -0.17 8.84 1.25
CA VAL A 60 0.28 7.65 0.51
C VAL A 60 -0.64 6.46 0.76
N LEU A 61 -1.02 5.74 -0.29
CA LEU A 61 -1.73 4.46 -0.21
C LEU A 61 -0.78 3.28 -0.43
N SER A 62 -0.89 2.24 0.39
CA SER A 62 -0.04 1.05 0.35
C SER A 62 -0.88 -0.22 0.31
N HIS A 63 -0.73 -1.01 -0.75
CA HIS A 63 -1.54 -2.20 -1.00
C HIS A 63 -0.71 -3.36 -1.56
N GLU A 64 -1.29 -4.56 -1.52
CA GLU A 64 -0.64 -5.82 -1.91
C GLU A 64 -0.65 -6.05 -3.43
N PHE A 65 -0.02 -5.16 -4.18
CA PHE A 65 0.01 -5.24 -5.65
C PHE A 65 0.69 -6.50 -6.18
N LYS A 66 1.61 -7.10 -5.41
CA LYS A 66 2.34 -8.27 -5.87
C LYS A 66 1.52 -9.56 -5.70
N ALA A 67 0.85 -9.72 -4.57
CA ALA A 67 -0.09 -10.83 -4.33
C ALA A 67 -1.42 -10.67 -5.10
N SER A 68 -1.85 -9.43 -5.37
CA SER A 68 -3.11 -9.10 -6.06
C SER A 68 -2.88 -8.34 -7.38
N PRO A 69 -2.35 -8.98 -8.44
CA PRO A 69 -2.02 -8.30 -9.69
C PRO A 69 -3.22 -7.66 -10.41
N GLN A 70 -4.44 -8.12 -10.13
CA GLN A 70 -5.69 -7.52 -10.63
C GLN A 70 -5.89 -6.06 -10.17
N LEU A 71 -5.24 -5.64 -9.09
CA LEU A 71 -5.30 -4.27 -8.60
C LEU A 71 -4.80 -3.28 -9.65
N PHE A 72 -3.80 -3.63 -10.46
CA PHE A 72 -3.35 -2.75 -11.54
C PHE A 72 -4.45 -2.39 -12.52
N ASP A 73 -5.27 -3.36 -12.93
CA ASP A 73 -6.37 -3.12 -13.85
C ASP A 73 -7.57 -2.44 -13.16
N ALA A 74 -7.76 -2.65 -11.86
CA ALA A 74 -8.76 -1.95 -11.08
C ALA A 74 -8.41 -0.46 -10.95
N PHE A 75 -7.16 -0.12 -10.61
CA PHE A 75 -6.70 1.26 -10.46
C PHE A 75 -6.70 2.06 -11.77
N LYS A 76 -6.46 1.42 -12.93
CA LYS A 76 -6.56 2.07 -14.26
C LYS A 76 -7.90 2.73 -14.55
N LYS A 77 -8.97 2.35 -13.84
CA LYS A 77 -10.32 2.89 -14.02
C LYS A 77 -10.53 4.24 -13.34
N TYR A 78 -9.57 4.69 -12.53
CA TYR A 78 -9.68 5.87 -11.68
C TYR A 78 -8.54 6.85 -11.97
N ASP A 79 -8.78 8.13 -11.70
CA ASP A 79 -7.74 9.15 -11.71
C ASP A 79 -7.02 9.15 -10.35
N VAL A 80 -5.82 8.58 -10.31
CA VAL A 80 -5.08 8.32 -9.08
C VAL A 80 -4.23 9.54 -8.73
N ALA A 81 -4.83 10.48 -8.00
CA ALA A 81 -4.13 11.68 -7.53
C ALA A 81 -3.17 11.42 -6.35
N LYS A 82 -3.45 10.38 -5.55
CA LYS A 82 -2.70 9.98 -4.35
C LYS A 82 -1.34 9.38 -4.71
N ASN A 83 -0.37 9.54 -3.81
CA ASN A 83 0.89 8.82 -3.91
C ASN A 83 0.68 7.34 -3.56
N ILE A 84 1.49 6.47 -4.18
CA ILE A 84 1.41 5.02 -4.06
C ILE A 84 2.72 4.47 -3.48
N CYS A 85 2.57 3.61 -2.47
CA CYS A 85 3.59 2.69 -2.01
C CYS A 85 3.32 1.31 -2.63
N LEU A 86 4.19 0.89 -3.54
CA LEU A 86 4.01 -0.33 -4.32
C LEU A 86 4.47 -1.57 -3.53
N GLY A 87 3.53 -2.44 -3.16
CA GLY A 87 3.80 -3.80 -2.71
C GLY A 87 4.49 -4.60 -3.82
N SER A 88 5.78 -4.89 -3.64
CA SER A 88 6.68 -5.36 -4.70
C SER A 88 7.14 -6.81 -4.53
N VAL A 89 7.03 -7.36 -3.32
CA VAL A 89 7.34 -8.75 -2.97
C VAL A 89 6.26 -9.33 -2.06
N ARG A 90 5.91 -10.59 -2.26
CA ARG A 90 4.88 -11.27 -1.49
C ARG A 90 5.34 -11.51 -0.07
N SER A 91 4.46 -11.24 0.88
CA SER A 91 4.71 -11.51 2.31
C SER A 91 4.02 -12.79 2.81
N ASP A 92 3.22 -13.43 1.95
CA ASP A 92 2.45 -14.65 2.20
C ASP A 92 3.03 -15.89 1.49
N ASP A 93 4.17 -15.74 0.81
CA ASP A 93 4.85 -16.80 0.05
C ASP A 93 6.33 -16.87 0.47
N MET A 94 6.83 -18.09 0.68
CA MET A 94 8.24 -18.34 1.02
C MET A 94 9.18 -18.23 -0.18
N ARG A 95 8.66 -18.25 -1.41
CA ARG A 95 9.46 -18.04 -2.62
C ARG A 95 10.05 -16.63 -2.62
N VAL A 96 11.36 -16.54 -2.80
CA VAL A 96 12.07 -15.27 -3.01
C VAL A 96 11.94 -14.86 -4.47
N GLU A 97 11.40 -13.68 -4.72
CA GLU A 97 11.29 -13.09 -6.05
C GLU A 97 12.66 -12.73 -6.62
N SER A 98 12.86 -12.92 -7.93
CA SER A 98 14.09 -12.46 -8.58
C SER A 98 14.07 -10.95 -8.80
N VAL A 99 15.25 -10.36 -8.93
CA VAL A 99 15.40 -8.93 -9.24
C VAL A 99 14.70 -8.57 -10.56
N GLU A 100 14.76 -9.44 -11.57
CA GLU A 100 14.10 -9.25 -12.87
C GLU A 100 12.58 -9.23 -12.73
N GLU A 101 12.04 -10.09 -11.87
CA GLU A 101 10.61 -10.14 -11.59
C GLU A 101 10.12 -8.87 -10.88
N ILE A 102 10.89 -8.38 -9.89
CA ILE A 102 10.58 -7.13 -9.19
C ILE A 102 10.67 -5.95 -10.15
N LYS A 103 11.71 -5.86 -10.99
CA LYS A 103 11.86 -4.81 -12.01
C LYS A 103 10.70 -4.81 -13.00
N GLY A 104 10.29 -5.98 -13.49
CA GLY A 104 9.14 -6.11 -14.39
C GLY A 104 7.82 -5.68 -13.72
N HIS A 105 7.66 -5.98 -12.43
CA HIS A 105 6.52 -5.52 -11.65
C HIS A 105 6.51 -3.99 -11.49
N MET A 106 7.65 -3.39 -11.15
CA MET A 106 7.80 -1.92 -11.06
C MET A 106 7.51 -1.21 -12.38
N GLN A 107 7.97 -1.77 -13.51
CA GLN A 107 7.70 -1.20 -14.84
C GLN A 107 6.20 -1.18 -15.16
N LYS A 108 5.46 -2.24 -14.81
CA LYS A 108 4.00 -2.27 -14.97
C LYS A 108 3.33 -1.21 -14.11
N ALA A 109 3.75 -1.07 -12.86
CA ALA A 109 3.24 -0.06 -11.96
C ALA A 109 3.51 1.36 -12.51
N GLN A 110 4.71 1.61 -13.02
CA GLN A 110 5.10 2.91 -13.56
C GLN A 110 4.27 3.32 -14.79
N GLN A 111 3.81 2.36 -15.61
CA GLN A 111 2.91 2.66 -16.73
C GLN A 111 1.52 3.14 -16.28
N ILE A 112 1.12 2.81 -15.04
CA ILE A 112 -0.21 3.10 -14.51
C ILE A 112 -0.18 4.34 -13.62
N PHE A 113 0.78 4.37 -12.69
CA PHE A 113 0.87 5.39 -11.65
C PHE A 113 1.94 6.45 -11.95
N GLY A 114 2.84 6.23 -12.91
CA GLY A 114 3.86 7.21 -13.29
C GLY A 114 4.73 7.65 -12.11
N ASP A 115 4.78 8.95 -11.87
CA ASP A 115 5.53 9.61 -10.80
C ASP A 115 4.85 9.49 -9.42
N LYS A 116 3.63 8.96 -9.35
CA LYS A 116 2.91 8.73 -8.08
C LYS A 116 3.51 7.61 -7.26
N ILE A 117 4.36 6.76 -7.84
CA ILE A 117 5.06 5.72 -7.07
C ILE A 117 6.20 6.38 -6.31
N VAL A 118 5.99 6.61 -5.02
CA VAL A 118 6.96 7.29 -4.14
C VAL A 118 7.71 6.32 -3.23
N GLN A 119 7.22 5.10 -3.06
CA GLN A 119 7.76 4.09 -2.17
C GLN A 119 7.64 2.68 -2.78
N LEU A 120 8.62 1.83 -2.49
CA LEU A 120 8.56 0.38 -2.73
C LEU A 120 8.63 -0.31 -1.37
N ALA A 121 7.82 -1.34 -1.17
CA ALA A 121 7.79 -2.12 0.06
C ALA A 121 7.38 -3.57 -0.24
N PRO A 122 7.54 -4.50 0.73
CA PRO A 122 6.80 -5.76 0.70
C PRO A 122 5.29 -5.52 0.72
N ASP A 123 4.51 -6.50 0.25
CA ASP A 123 3.05 -6.41 0.20
C ASP A 123 2.41 -6.10 1.56
N CYS A 124 2.85 -6.73 2.64
CA CYS A 124 2.33 -6.56 4.01
C CYS A 124 3.50 -6.86 4.97
N GLY A 125 3.24 -7.01 6.28
CA GLY A 125 4.30 -7.32 7.25
C GLY A 125 4.92 -8.71 7.05
N GLN A 126 6.25 -8.82 6.98
CA GLN A 126 6.95 -10.10 6.79
C GLN A 126 7.11 -10.95 8.07
N LYS A 127 6.39 -10.63 9.16
CA LYS A 127 6.52 -11.29 10.47
C LYS A 127 6.29 -12.82 10.41
N LEU A 128 5.46 -13.28 9.48
CA LEU A 128 5.10 -14.69 9.34
C LEU A 128 6.13 -15.50 8.54
N LEU A 129 7.07 -14.84 7.88
CA LEU A 129 8.13 -15.51 7.13
C LEU A 129 9.27 -15.92 8.07
N PRO A 130 9.99 -17.03 7.77
CA PRO A 130 11.29 -17.29 8.34
C PRO A 130 12.24 -16.10 8.13
N ARG A 131 13.06 -15.79 9.13
CA ARG A 131 13.91 -14.60 9.13
C ARG A 131 14.89 -14.55 7.95
N ASP A 132 15.43 -15.71 7.58
CA ASP A 132 16.32 -15.89 6.43
C ASP A 132 15.59 -15.63 5.11
N VAL A 133 14.36 -16.12 4.96
CA VAL A 133 13.53 -15.83 3.78
C VAL A 133 13.20 -14.34 3.69
N ALA A 134 12.77 -13.72 4.80
CA ALA A 134 12.48 -12.29 4.86
C ALA A 134 13.71 -11.43 4.51
N PHE A 135 14.90 -11.84 4.97
CA PHE A 135 16.15 -11.16 4.65
C PHE A 135 16.52 -11.23 3.16
N MET A 136 16.12 -12.30 2.47
CA MET A 136 16.44 -12.51 1.05
C MET A 136 15.43 -11.85 0.09
N LYS A 137 14.25 -11.47 0.58
CA LYS A 137 13.20 -10.77 -0.18
C LYS A 137 13.50 -9.29 -0.41
#